data_AF-A0A6G0UY24-F1
#
_entry.id   AF-A0A6G0UY24-F1
#
_cell.length_a   1.000
_cell.length_b   1.000
_cell.length_c   1.000
_cell.angle_alpha   90.00
_cell.angle_beta   90.00
_cell.angle_gamma   90.00
#
_symmetry.space_group_name_H-M   'P 1'
#
loop_
_entity.id
_entity.type
_entity.pdbx_description
1 polymer ?
#
loop_
_entity_poly.entity_id
_entity_poly.type
_entity_poly.pdbx_seq_one_letter_code
_entity_poly.pdbx_strand_id
1 'polypeptide(L)'
;MRINKATSETVQAASEVQLEGQQLPPQFTTAPQCRCKDIDTCTEEMLSKMAHCKNSPQCEKFLTTVGDANKIRTCLDKEHSDMKILEDCVKAKIGPLGCTNDEVPGNLTIPLIPVIDAPEVFEAEGGEAMPEVPMAAPPSDQPQGPPELTQFLMCVDQCSMAEVMNTQSRRKRSPVNCAFKLRCALAPPDQKVQEAFFQCEKDLGIEPLQKFKDSCQCLKDAGVDMQCPN
;
A
#
# COMPACT_ATOMS: atom_id res chain seq x y z
N MET A 1 -56.47 -48.06 -21.33
CA MET A 1 -56.91 -46.67 -21.65
C MET A 1 -55.72 -45.78 -21.29
N ARG A 2 -54.85 -45.29 -22.18
CA ARG A 2 -55.02 -44.32 -23.30
C ARG A 2 -56.04 -43.22 -22.99
N ILE A 3 -55.83 -41.92 -23.20
CA ILE A 3 -54.74 -40.97 -23.52
C ILE A 3 -55.44 -39.61 -23.31
N ASN A 4 -54.76 -38.56 -22.82
CA ASN A 4 -54.79 -37.25 -23.51
C ASN A 4 -53.56 -36.42 -23.12
N LYS A 5 -52.91 -35.96 -24.18
CA LYS A 5 -51.65 -35.23 -24.31
C LYS A 5 -52.01 -33.96 -25.08
N ALA A 6 -51.63 -32.80 -24.56
CA ALA A 6 -51.37 -31.56 -25.32
C ALA A 6 -50.59 -30.60 -24.40
N THR A 7 -49.26 -30.45 -24.49
CA THR A 7 -48.44 -29.58 -25.39
C THR A 7 -48.81 -28.09 -25.42
N SER A 8 -47.93 -27.26 -24.85
CA SER A 8 -47.24 -26.08 -25.44
C SER A 8 -46.71 -25.23 -24.27
N GLU A 9 -45.40 -25.23 -24.00
CA GLU A 9 -44.39 -24.34 -24.61
C GLU A 9 -44.43 -22.90 -24.08
N THR A 10 -43.24 -22.42 -23.66
CA THR A 10 -42.82 -21.01 -23.47
C THR A 10 -43.44 -20.28 -22.26
N VAL A 11 -42.72 -19.54 -21.41
CA VAL A 11 -41.48 -18.78 -21.58
C VAL A 11 -40.77 -18.68 -20.21
N GLN A 12 -39.44 -18.72 -20.23
CA GLN A 12 -38.55 -18.18 -19.19
C GLN A 12 -38.98 -16.78 -18.75
N ALA A 13 -38.86 -16.50 -17.45
CA ALA A 13 -38.57 -15.16 -16.97
C ALA A 13 -37.57 -15.30 -15.82
N ALA A 14 -36.33 -15.58 -16.20
CA ALA A 14 -35.20 -15.12 -15.42
C ALA A 14 -35.30 -13.59 -15.38
N SER A 15 -35.31 -12.99 -14.19
CA SER A 15 -34.93 -11.60 -14.04
C SER A 15 -33.41 -11.51 -14.20
N GLU A 16 -32.95 -11.73 -15.42
CA GLU A 16 -31.76 -11.10 -15.95
C GLU A 16 -32.09 -9.60 -16.06
N VAL A 17 -31.74 -8.83 -15.02
CA VAL A 17 -31.44 -7.42 -15.25
C VAL A 17 -30.08 -7.42 -15.95
N GLN A 18 -30.19 -7.55 -17.26
CA GLN A 18 -29.15 -7.37 -18.24
C GLN A 18 -28.65 -5.92 -18.09
N LEU A 19 -27.61 -5.71 -17.29
CA LEU A 19 -26.77 -4.53 -17.46
C LEU A 19 -26.01 -4.75 -18.76
N GLU A 20 -26.60 -4.27 -19.86
CA GLU A 20 -25.93 -4.08 -21.13
C GLU A 20 -24.58 -3.40 -20.91
N GLY A 21 -23.57 -3.95 -21.57
CA GLY A 21 -22.19 -3.54 -21.46
C GLY A 21 -22.02 -2.07 -21.84
N GLN A 22 -21.95 -1.21 -20.82
CA GLN A 22 -21.07 -0.05 -20.91
C GLN A 22 -19.65 -0.61 -20.95
N GLN A 23 -19.07 -0.71 -22.15
CA GLN A 23 -17.62 -0.83 -22.27
C GLN A 23 -17.02 0.33 -21.47
N LEU A 24 -16.44 0.01 -20.31
CA LEU A 24 -15.61 0.94 -19.59
C LEU A 24 -14.61 1.49 -20.60
N PRO A 25 -14.48 2.82 -20.69
CA PRO A 25 -13.57 3.40 -21.64
C PRO A 25 -12.15 2.86 -21.31
N PRO A 26 -11.29 2.63 -22.32
CA PRO A 26 -10.08 1.78 -22.24
C PRO A 26 -9.09 2.17 -21.14
N GLN A 27 -9.28 3.33 -20.51
CA GLN A 27 -8.57 3.83 -19.35
C GLN A 27 -9.04 3.30 -17.98
N PHE A 28 -10.06 2.43 -17.89
CA PHE A 28 -10.50 1.84 -16.61
C PHE A 28 -10.62 0.31 -16.67
N THR A 29 -10.36 -0.35 -15.54
CA THR A 29 -10.60 -1.78 -15.30
C THR A 29 -11.49 -1.97 -14.07
N THR A 30 -11.98 -3.18 -13.84
CA THR A 30 -12.73 -3.53 -12.62
C THR A 30 -12.10 -4.71 -11.91
N ALA A 31 -12.11 -4.65 -10.58
CA ALA A 31 -11.73 -5.76 -9.71
C ALA A 31 -12.59 -5.74 -8.44
N PRO A 32 -12.86 -6.89 -7.80
CA PRO A 32 -13.52 -6.92 -6.50
C PRO A 32 -12.76 -6.05 -5.48
N GLN A 33 -13.42 -5.51 -4.46
CA GLN A 33 -12.73 -4.85 -3.35
C GLN A 33 -12.06 -5.88 -2.45
N CYS A 34 -10.90 -5.55 -1.88
CA CYS A 34 -10.22 -6.44 -0.96
C CYS A 34 -10.94 -6.55 0.39
N ARG A 35 -11.00 -7.75 0.95
CA ARG A 35 -11.52 -7.98 2.30
C ARG A 35 -10.47 -7.66 3.35
N CYS A 36 -10.88 -6.99 4.43
CA CYS A 36 -9.96 -6.60 5.50
C CYS A 36 -9.27 -7.80 6.14
N LYS A 37 -10.01 -8.89 6.39
CA LYS A 37 -9.44 -10.13 6.94
C LYS A 37 -8.28 -10.70 6.10
N ASP A 38 -8.39 -10.61 4.77
CA ASP A 38 -7.35 -11.13 3.87
C ASP A 38 -6.11 -10.19 3.88
N ILE A 39 -6.33 -8.87 3.97
CA ILE A 39 -5.27 -7.86 4.11
C ILE A 39 -4.57 -7.96 5.46
N ASP A 40 -5.31 -8.13 6.56
CA ASP A 40 -4.76 -8.21 7.91
C ASP A 40 -3.90 -9.47 8.06
N THR A 41 -4.42 -10.63 7.63
CA THR A 41 -3.66 -11.90 7.61
C THR A 41 -2.38 -11.77 6.80
N CYS A 42 -2.48 -11.14 5.62
CA CYS A 42 -1.33 -10.88 4.78
C CYS A 42 -0.28 -10.02 5.49
N THR A 43 -0.72 -8.92 6.10
CA THR A 43 0.14 -7.94 6.76
C THR A 43 0.87 -8.60 7.92
N GLU A 44 0.19 -9.39 8.74
CA GLU A 44 0.80 -10.14 9.84
C GLU A 44 1.87 -11.13 9.36
N GLU A 45 1.60 -11.90 8.30
CA GLU A 45 2.55 -12.85 7.73
C GLU A 45 3.77 -12.11 7.14
N MET A 46 3.55 -11.03 6.39
CA MET A 46 4.63 -10.20 5.83
C MET A 46 5.50 -9.55 6.92
N LEU A 47 4.91 -9.00 7.97
CA LEU A 47 5.64 -8.41 9.09
C LEU A 47 6.50 -9.45 9.81
N SER A 48 5.97 -10.66 10.02
CA SER A 48 6.73 -11.77 10.60
C SER A 48 7.96 -12.12 9.76
N LYS A 49 7.81 -12.12 8.43
CA LYS A 49 8.90 -12.39 7.48
C LYS A 49 9.92 -11.27 7.42
N MET A 50 9.47 -10.02 7.38
CA MET A 50 10.36 -8.86 7.46
C MET A 50 11.17 -8.85 8.76
N ALA A 51 10.59 -9.19 9.90
CA ALA A 51 11.30 -9.27 11.17
C ALA A 51 12.45 -10.29 11.16
N HIS A 52 12.27 -11.43 10.50
CA HIS A 52 13.35 -12.39 10.29
C HIS A 52 14.43 -11.81 9.35
N CYS A 53 14.02 -11.23 8.22
CA CYS A 53 14.94 -10.68 7.21
C CYS A 53 15.75 -9.47 7.69
N LYS A 54 15.19 -8.62 8.57
CA LYS A 54 15.90 -7.50 9.22
C LYS A 54 17.14 -7.97 10.00
N ASN A 55 17.10 -9.19 10.53
CA ASN A 55 18.17 -9.81 11.31
C ASN A 55 19.04 -10.78 10.50
N SER A 56 18.79 -10.89 9.19
CA SER A 56 19.62 -11.73 8.32
C SER A 56 21.02 -11.13 8.18
N PRO A 57 22.10 -11.92 8.33
CA PRO A 57 23.47 -11.45 8.11
C PRO A 57 23.69 -10.84 6.73
N GLN A 58 22.91 -11.29 5.73
CA GLN A 58 22.99 -10.78 4.36
C GLN A 58 22.53 -9.33 4.25
N CYS A 59 21.52 -8.90 5.03
CA CYS A 59 21.03 -7.53 5.03
C CYS A 59 21.76 -6.68 6.07
N GLU A 60 22.11 -7.25 7.23
CA GLU A 60 22.82 -6.57 8.31
C GLU A 60 24.13 -5.91 7.86
N LYS A 61 24.84 -6.54 6.91
CA LYS A 61 26.10 -6.00 6.37
C LYS A 61 25.96 -4.54 5.92
N PHE A 62 24.83 -4.17 5.32
CA PHE A 62 24.59 -2.81 4.83
C PHE A 62 24.48 -1.81 5.98
N LEU A 63 23.87 -2.21 7.10
CA LEU A 63 23.77 -1.37 8.28
C LEU A 63 25.12 -1.19 8.95
N THR A 64 25.91 -2.27 9.07
CA THR A 64 27.25 -2.20 9.69
C THR A 64 28.24 -1.34 8.89
N THR A 65 27.98 -1.09 7.61
CA THR A 65 28.78 -0.18 6.78
C THR A 65 28.55 1.28 7.12
N VAL A 66 27.36 1.63 7.61
CA VAL A 66 26.96 3.03 7.85
C VAL A 66 26.81 3.40 9.31
N GLY A 67 26.73 2.44 10.23
CA GLY A 67 26.61 2.73 11.65
C GLY A 67 26.36 1.51 12.53
N ASP A 68 25.83 1.74 13.72
CA ASP A 68 25.42 0.70 14.66
C ASP A 68 24.12 0.05 14.18
N ALA A 69 24.23 -1.17 13.68
CA ALA A 69 23.10 -1.90 13.10
C ALA A 69 21.92 -2.07 14.07
N ASN A 70 22.16 -2.23 15.37
CA ASN A 70 21.09 -2.41 16.36
C ASN A 70 20.37 -1.09 16.63
N LYS A 71 21.11 0.01 16.72
CA LYS A 71 20.51 1.34 16.88
C LYS A 71 19.72 1.75 15.63
N ILE A 72 20.25 1.51 14.43
CA ILE A 72 19.55 1.81 13.18
C ILE A 72 18.23 1.03 13.11
N ARG A 73 18.26 -0.29 13.38
CA ARG A 73 17.03 -1.11 13.45
C ARG A 73 16.03 -0.54 14.46
N THR A 74 16.50 -0.14 15.64
CA THR A 74 15.65 0.45 16.68
C THR A 74 14.96 1.73 16.20
N CYS A 75 15.66 2.59 15.46
CA CYS A 75 15.07 3.79 14.87
C CYS A 75 13.99 3.43 13.84
N LEU A 76 14.28 2.50 12.93
CA LEU A 76 13.33 2.05 11.90
C LEU A 76 12.10 1.35 12.49
N ASP A 77 12.29 0.54 13.53
CA ASP A 77 11.21 -0.14 14.24
C ASP A 77 10.33 0.86 15.01
N LYS A 78 10.92 1.93 15.57
CA LYS A 78 10.18 3.02 16.18
C LYS A 78 9.31 3.76 15.15
N GLU A 79 9.85 4.10 13.98
CA GLU A 79 9.05 4.74 12.91
C GLU A 79 7.88 3.86 12.47
N HIS A 80 8.13 2.57 12.30
CA HIS A 80 7.06 1.62 11.95
C HIS A 80 6.00 1.52 13.05
N SER A 81 6.41 1.49 14.32
CA SER A 81 5.49 1.50 15.47
C SER A 81 4.67 2.78 15.54
N ASP A 82 5.30 3.93 15.30
CA ASP A 82 4.63 5.23 15.29
C ASP A 82 3.58 5.33 14.18
N MET A 83 3.91 4.84 12.97
CA MET A 83 2.96 4.76 11.86
C MET A 83 1.78 3.85 12.21
N LYS A 84 2.04 2.71 12.85
CA LYS A 84 0.98 1.79 13.28
C LYS A 84 0.03 2.44 14.27
N ILE A 85 0.52 3.23 15.23
CA ILE A 85 -0.32 3.97 16.17
C ILE A 85 -1.22 4.97 15.44
N LEU A 86 -0.68 5.67 14.43
CA LEU A 86 -1.47 6.58 13.59
C LEU A 86 -2.55 5.83 12.81
N GLU A 87 -2.19 4.74 12.13
CA GLU A 87 -3.15 3.90 11.39
C GLU A 87 -4.25 3.33 12.30
N ASP A 88 -3.90 2.86 13.50
CA ASP A 88 -4.85 2.34 14.47
C ASP A 88 -5.81 3.44 14.96
N CYS A 89 -5.33 4.66 15.16
CA CYS A 89 -6.18 5.81 15.45
C CYS A 89 -7.16 6.09 14.31
N VAL A 90 -6.69 6.09 13.05
CA VAL A 90 -7.56 6.33 11.90
C VAL A 90 -8.61 5.23 11.79
N LYS A 91 -8.21 3.97 11.92
CA LYS A 91 -9.13 2.82 11.92
C LYS A 91 -10.19 2.93 13.02
N ALA A 92 -9.84 3.44 14.20
CA ALA A 92 -10.79 3.66 15.28
C ALA A 92 -11.83 4.75 14.95
N LYS A 93 -11.48 5.74 14.12
CA LYS A 93 -12.40 6.84 13.74
C LYS A 93 -13.32 6.48 12.58
N ILE A 94 -12.78 5.87 11.52
CA ILE A 94 -13.49 5.69 10.25
C ILE A 94 -13.74 4.22 9.88
N GLY A 95 -13.27 3.28 10.71
CA GLY A 95 -13.34 1.87 10.41
C GLY A 95 -12.25 1.42 9.42
N PRO A 96 -12.51 0.36 8.63
CA PRO A 96 -11.48 -0.24 7.79
C PRO A 96 -10.94 0.71 6.71
N LEU A 97 -9.62 0.68 6.50
CA LEU A 97 -8.92 1.51 5.53
C LEU A 97 -8.80 0.79 4.18
N GLY A 98 -9.54 1.26 3.17
CA GLY A 98 -9.43 0.77 1.80
C GLY A 98 -9.97 -0.64 1.56
N CYS A 99 -10.43 -1.36 2.59
CA CYS A 99 -10.93 -2.72 2.51
C CYS A 99 -12.39 -2.82 2.99
N THR A 100 -13.06 -3.92 2.67
CA THR A 100 -14.42 -4.21 3.15
C THR A 100 -14.45 -5.40 4.11
N ASN A 101 -15.43 -5.41 5.03
CA ASN A 101 -15.73 -6.58 5.86
C ASN A 101 -16.78 -7.50 5.24
N ASP A 102 -17.26 -7.20 4.03
CA ASP A 102 -18.26 -8.00 3.33
C ASP A 102 -17.70 -9.38 2.95
N GLU A 103 -18.53 -10.42 3.13
CA GLU A 103 -18.15 -11.78 2.72
C GLU A 103 -17.98 -11.90 1.20
N VAL A 104 -18.76 -11.12 0.44
CA VAL A 104 -18.73 -11.01 -1.03
C VAL A 104 -18.54 -9.53 -1.39
N PRO A 105 -17.29 -9.08 -1.60
CA PRO A 105 -16.99 -7.69 -1.94
C PRO A 105 -17.59 -7.26 -3.28
N GLY A 106 -18.08 -6.02 -3.36
CA GLY A 106 -18.43 -5.38 -4.62
C GLY A 106 -17.21 -5.10 -5.50
N ASN A 107 -17.43 -4.78 -6.77
CA ASN A 107 -16.34 -4.38 -7.68
C ASN A 107 -16.03 -2.89 -7.57
N LEU A 108 -14.74 -2.56 -7.59
CA LEU A 108 -14.23 -1.21 -7.77
C LEU A 108 -13.83 -1.00 -9.23
N THR A 109 -14.15 0.19 -9.75
CA THR A 109 -13.65 0.67 -11.04
C THR A 109 -12.36 1.43 -10.80
N ILE A 110 -11.28 0.99 -11.45
CA ILE A 110 -9.92 1.45 -11.20
C ILE A 110 -9.38 2.05 -12.50
N PRO A 111 -8.82 3.27 -12.50
CA PRO A 111 -8.13 3.80 -13.66
C PRO A 111 -6.87 2.96 -13.94
N LEU A 112 -6.67 2.56 -15.20
CA LEU A 112 -5.54 1.76 -15.63
C LEU A 112 -4.20 2.52 -15.63
N ILE A 113 -4.24 3.87 -15.53
CA ILE A 113 -3.10 4.81 -15.35
C ILE A 113 -3.67 6.11 -14.71
N PRO A 114 -2.97 6.84 -13.81
CA PRO A 114 -3.56 8.01 -13.13
C PRO A 114 -3.95 9.13 -14.10
N VAL A 115 -5.20 9.58 -14.03
CA VAL A 115 -5.58 10.93 -14.48
C VAL A 115 -5.08 11.87 -13.40
N ILE A 116 -3.98 12.57 -13.65
CA ILE A 116 -3.61 13.73 -12.84
C ILE A 116 -4.54 14.85 -13.30
N ASP A 117 -5.69 15.00 -12.64
CA ASP A 117 -6.44 16.25 -12.70
C ASP A 117 -5.59 17.28 -11.93
N ALA A 118 -4.71 17.97 -12.66
CA ALA A 118 -4.01 19.13 -12.12
C ALA A 118 -5.09 20.17 -11.74
N PRO A 119 -5.06 20.74 -10.52
CA PRO A 119 -6.00 21.79 -10.16
C PRO A 119 -5.88 22.94 -11.18
N GLU A 120 -7.01 23.42 -11.68
CA GLU A 120 -7.17 24.54 -12.64
C GLU A 120 -6.74 25.88 -12.02
N VAL A 121 -5.50 25.98 -11.56
CA VAL A 121 -4.89 27.24 -11.18
C VAL A 121 -3.62 27.32 -12.00
N PHE A 122 -3.71 27.92 -13.18
CA PHE A 122 -2.67 28.72 -13.86
C PHE A 122 -3.14 28.95 -15.32
N GLU A 123 -4.25 29.68 -15.48
CA GLU A 123 -4.42 30.49 -16.69
C GLU A 123 -3.40 31.63 -16.62
N ALA A 124 -2.24 31.42 -17.22
CA ALA A 124 -1.35 32.49 -17.65
C ALA A 124 -0.80 32.12 -19.03
N GLU A 125 -1.18 32.96 -19.98
CA GLU A 125 -0.87 32.91 -21.39
C GLU A 125 0.65 32.86 -21.65
N GLY A 126 1.07 32.03 -22.62
CA GLY A 126 2.43 32.06 -23.16
C GLY A 126 3.09 30.69 -23.19
N GLY A 127 2.99 30.02 -24.35
CA GLY A 127 3.54 28.70 -24.55
C GLY A 127 5.06 28.67 -24.48
N GLU A 128 5.58 27.80 -23.63
CA GLU A 128 6.85 27.10 -23.81
C GLU A 128 6.63 25.64 -23.43
N ALA A 129 7.08 24.72 -24.29
CA ALA A 129 6.94 23.29 -24.09
C ALA A 129 7.65 22.88 -22.79
N MET A 130 6.89 22.36 -21.82
CA MET A 130 7.48 21.76 -20.63
C MET A 130 8.12 20.41 -20.98
N PRO A 131 9.26 20.07 -20.35
CA PRO A 131 10.13 18.97 -20.76
C PRO A 131 9.50 17.63 -20.39
N GLU A 132 9.89 16.57 -21.12
CA GLU A 132 9.77 15.18 -20.67
C GLU A 132 10.09 15.13 -19.19
N VAL A 133 9.14 14.68 -18.34
CA VAL A 133 9.37 14.55 -16.89
C VAL A 133 10.58 13.62 -16.74
N PRO A 134 11.79 14.13 -16.43
CA PRO A 134 12.81 13.24 -15.94
C PRO A 134 12.23 12.74 -14.61
N MET A 135 12.51 11.50 -14.21
CA MET A 135 12.56 11.24 -12.78
C MET A 135 13.50 12.31 -12.21
N ALA A 136 12.92 13.39 -11.69
CA ALA A 136 13.68 14.46 -11.10
C ALA A 136 14.38 13.77 -9.94
N ALA A 137 15.70 13.64 -10.05
CA ALA A 137 16.51 13.41 -8.88
C ALA A 137 15.99 14.38 -7.81
N PRO A 138 15.70 13.92 -6.59
CA PRO A 138 15.25 14.81 -5.54
C PRO A 138 16.19 16.01 -5.51
N PRO A 139 15.68 17.25 -5.36
CA PRO A 139 16.55 18.42 -5.32
C PRO A 139 17.71 18.12 -4.37
N SER A 140 18.94 18.37 -4.83
CA SER A 140 20.18 17.92 -4.20
C SER A 140 20.40 18.44 -2.77
N ASP A 141 19.49 19.30 -2.29
CA ASP A 141 19.39 19.84 -0.93
C ASP A 141 18.43 19.06 -0.01
N GLN A 142 17.78 18.00 -0.49
CA GLN A 142 17.09 17.08 0.43
C GLN A 142 18.14 16.20 1.10
N PRO A 143 18.11 16.07 2.45
CA PRO A 143 19.01 15.17 3.15
C PRO A 143 18.76 13.74 2.68
N GLN A 144 19.60 13.29 1.76
CA GLN A 144 19.61 11.90 1.31
C GLN A 144 20.47 11.11 2.28
N GLY A 145 19.86 10.14 2.96
CA GLY A 145 20.61 9.17 3.74
C GLY A 145 21.57 8.37 2.85
N PRO A 146 22.55 7.67 3.45
CA PRO A 146 23.51 6.91 2.68
C PRO A 146 22.82 5.78 1.89
N PRO A 147 23.32 5.46 0.68
CA PRO A 147 22.69 4.49 -0.21
C PRO A 147 22.55 3.10 0.40
N GLU A 148 23.41 2.73 1.35
CA GLU A 148 23.37 1.47 2.07
C GLU A 148 22.10 1.30 2.91
N LEU A 149 21.53 2.40 3.42
CA LEU A 149 20.25 2.34 4.15
C LEU A 149 19.11 1.94 3.20
N THR A 150 19.10 2.49 1.98
CA THR A 150 18.16 2.08 0.93
C THR A 150 18.40 0.63 0.51
N GLN A 151 19.67 0.21 0.38
CA GLN A 151 20.01 -1.18 0.05
C GLN A 151 19.58 -2.16 1.14
N PHE A 152 19.67 -1.77 2.42
CA PHE A 152 19.15 -2.55 3.53
C PHE A 152 17.63 -2.76 3.40
N LEU A 153 16.86 -1.69 3.17
CA LEU A 153 15.40 -1.78 3.02
C LEU A 153 15.01 -2.66 1.83
N MET A 154 15.68 -2.50 0.68
CA MET A 154 15.47 -3.36 -0.49
C MET A 154 15.84 -4.82 -0.21
N CYS A 155 16.92 -5.07 0.55
CA CYS A 155 17.32 -6.42 0.93
C CYS A 155 16.27 -7.11 1.81
N VAL A 156 15.73 -6.38 2.80
CA VAL A 156 14.66 -6.89 3.68
C VAL A 156 13.41 -7.22 2.88
N ASP A 157 13.02 -6.35 1.96
CA ASP A 157 11.87 -6.58 1.07
C ASP A 157 12.07 -7.83 0.21
N GLN A 158 13.18 -7.92 -0.53
CA GLN A 158 13.51 -9.07 -1.37
C GLN A 158 13.59 -10.39 -0.58
N CYS A 159 14.21 -10.37 0.60
CA CYS A 159 14.28 -11.52 1.49
C CYS A 159 12.87 -11.95 1.93
N SER A 160 12.02 -11.01 2.33
CA SER A 160 10.66 -11.32 2.79
C SER A 160 9.83 -11.95 1.66
N MET A 161 9.95 -11.43 0.44
CA MET A 161 9.29 -12.00 -0.74
C MET A 161 9.82 -13.40 -1.09
N ALA A 162 11.14 -13.62 -0.99
CA ALA A 162 11.74 -14.93 -1.24
C ALA A 162 11.25 -15.99 -0.23
N GLU A 163 11.13 -15.64 1.05
CA GLU A 163 10.59 -16.56 2.06
C GLU A 163 9.13 -16.92 1.83
N VAL A 164 8.35 -15.93 1.39
CA VAL A 164 6.96 -16.12 0.99
C VAL A 164 6.86 -17.07 -0.20
N MET A 165 7.73 -16.95 -1.21
CA MET A 165 7.75 -17.85 -2.38
C MET A 165 8.25 -19.25 -2.03
N ASN A 166 9.27 -19.40 -1.18
CA ASN A 166 9.88 -20.69 -0.85
C ASN A 166 8.95 -21.59 0.00
N THR A 167 8.11 -20.99 0.84
CA THR A 167 7.10 -21.72 1.64
C THR A 167 5.93 -22.27 0.82
N GLN A 168 5.74 -21.82 -0.43
CA GLN A 168 4.64 -22.27 -1.30
C GLN A 168 4.83 -23.69 -1.87
N SER A 169 6.03 -24.26 -1.85
CA SER A 169 6.31 -25.55 -2.50
C SER A 169 5.77 -26.78 -1.74
N ARG A 170 5.40 -26.67 -0.45
CA ARG A 170 5.03 -27.86 0.37
C ARG A 170 3.70 -27.83 1.11
N ARG A 171 2.92 -26.73 1.11
CA ARG A 171 1.63 -26.69 1.83
C ARG A 171 0.49 -26.16 0.96
N LYS A 172 -0.62 -26.91 0.98
CA LYS A 172 -1.92 -26.55 0.40
C LYS A 172 -2.24 -25.07 0.66
N ARG A 173 -2.48 -24.32 -0.44
CA ARG A 173 -3.07 -22.96 -0.49
C ARG A 173 -2.82 -22.12 0.78
N SER A 174 -1.58 -21.70 0.99
CA SER A 174 -1.31 -20.57 1.89
C SER A 174 -1.98 -19.30 1.32
N PRO A 175 -2.67 -18.47 2.14
CA PRO A 175 -3.21 -17.18 1.73
C PRO A 175 -2.13 -16.20 1.27
N VAL A 176 -0.85 -16.49 1.55
CA VAL A 176 0.27 -15.64 1.15
C VAL A 176 0.53 -15.73 -0.36
N ASN A 177 -0.12 -14.84 -1.09
CA ASN A 177 0.40 -14.28 -2.34
C ASN A 177 -0.26 -12.90 -2.50
N CYS A 178 -0.15 -12.02 -1.51
CA CYS A 178 -1.03 -10.87 -1.39
C CYS A 178 -0.97 -9.92 -2.59
N ALA A 179 0.22 -9.73 -3.17
CA ALA A 179 0.39 -8.93 -4.39
C ALA A 179 -0.20 -9.59 -5.66
N PHE A 180 -0.35 -10.93 -5.69
CA PHE A 180 -0.70 -11.69 -6.91
C PHE A 180 -2.03 -12.47 -6.85
N LYS A 181 -2.57 -12.74 -5.66
CA LYS A 181 -3.80 -13.55 -5.43
C LYS A 181 -5.01 -12.74 -5.02
N LEU A 182 -4.81 -11.56 -4.46
CA LEU A 182 -5.93 -10.78 -3.99
C LEU A 182 -6.88 -10.46 -5.15
N ARG A 183 -6.35 -10.25 -6.38
CA ARG A 183 -7.13 -9.96 -7.60
C ARG A 183 -8.27 -8.98 -7.31
N CYS A 184 -8.01 -8.10 -6.36
CA CYS A 184 -8.94 -7.18 -5.77
C CYS A 184 -8.22 -5.85 -5.62
N ALA A 185 -8.98 -4.78 -5.56
CA ALA A 185 -8.47 -3.45 -5.33
C ALA A 185 -8.76 -2.98 -3.91
N LEU A 186 -7.84 -2.18 -3.39
CA LEU A 186 -8.11 -1.33 -2.26
C LEU A 186 -8.93 -0.13 -2.75
N ALA A 187 -9.96 0.24 -2.00
CA ALA A 187 -10.67 1.48 -2.25
C ALA A 187 -9.70 2.66 -2.10
N PRO A 188 -9.74 3.63 -3.02
CA PRO A 188 -8.89 4.81 -2.92
C PRO A 188 -9.22 5.56 -1.62
N PRO A 189 -8.22 6.23 -1.00
CA PRO A 189 -8.49 7.08 0.15
C PRO A 189 -9.44 8.20 -0.27
N ASP A 190 -10.53 8.37 0.49
CA ASP A 190 -11.46 9.48 0.30
C ASP A 190 -11.11 10.65 1.23
N GLN A 191 -11.86 11.74 1.12
CA GLN A 191 -11.66 12.92 1.96
C GLN A 191 -11.80 12.60 3.46
N LYS A 192 -12.66 11.64 3.83
CA LYS A 192 -12.82 11.22 5.23
C LYS A 192 -11.58 10.53 5.77
N VAL A 193 -10.93 9.70 4.95
CA VAL A 193 -9.64 9.09 5.29
C VAL A 193 -8.59 10.17 5.55
N GLN A 194 -8.46 11.14 4.64
CA GLN A 194 -7.49 12.23 4.81
C GLN A 194 -7.76 13.08 6.06
N GLU A 195 -9.02 13.47 6.29
CA GLU A 195 -9.42 14.23 7.48
C GLU A 195 -9.16 13.44 8.78
N ALA A 196 -9.39 12.12 8.77
CA ALA A 196 -9.11 11.27 9.92
C ALA A 196 -7.60 11.18 10.22
N PHE A 197 -6.74 11.12 9.20
CA PHE A 197 -5.29 11.21 9.38
C PHE A 197 -4.90 12.53 10.05
N PHE A 198 -5.34 13.67 9.51
CA PHE A 198 -5.04 14.99 10.10
C PHE A 198 -5.55 15.13 11.54
N GLN A 199 -6.72 14.58 11.84
CA GLN A 199 -7.26 14.62 13.19
C GLN A 199 -6.47 13.70 14.13
N CYS A 200 -6.08 12.51 13.69
CA CYS A 200 -5.27 11.60 14.49
C CYS A 200 -3.86 12.15 14.73
N GLU A 201 -3.25 12.82 13.76
CA GLU A 201 -1.98 13.52 13.97
C GLU A 201 -2.11 14.55 15.09
N LYS A 202 -3.17 15.37 15.08
CA LYS A 202 -3.45 16.35 16.14
C LYS A 202 -3.72 15.69 17.50
N ASP A 203 -4.57 14.67 17.54
CA ASP A 203 -4.97 13.99 18.78
C ASP A 203 -3.77 13.29 19.45
N LEU A 204 -2.85 12.75 18.63
CA LEU A 204 -1.64 12.07 19.10
C LEU A 204 -0.44 13.01 19.29
N GLY A 205 -0.58 14.31 19.00
CA GLY A 205 0.52 15.27 19.06
C GLY A 205 1.67 14.97 18.09
N ILE A 206 1.36 14.35 16.95
CA ILE A 206 2.31 14.03 15.89
C ILE A 206 2.47 15.28 15.02
N GLU A 207 3.60 15.97 15.15
CA GLU A 207 4.00 17.03 14.24
C GLU A 207 4.91 16.45 13.15
N PRO A 208 4.50 16.41 11.86
CA PRO A 208 5.25 15.71 10.80
C PRO A 208 6.70 16.20 10.65
N LEU A 209 6.92 17.51 10.75
CA LEU A 209 8.27 18.09 10.66
C LEU A 209 9.14 17.68 11.86
N GLN A 210 8.58 17.70 13.07
CA GLN A 210 9.32 17.28 14.26
C GLN A 210 9.60 15.79 14.25
N LYS A 211 8.62 14.96 13.85
CA LYS A 211 8.80 13.52 13.65
C LYS A 211 9.92 13.22 12.66
N PHE A 212 9.95 13.91 11.53
CA PHE A 212 11.04 13.75 10.56
C PHE A 212 12.41 14.12 11.14
N LYS A 213 12.49 15.21 11.92
CA LYS A 213 13.71 15.58 12.65
C LYS A 213 14.13 14.51 13.66
N ASP A 214 13.19 14.01 14.45
CA ASP A 214 13.44 12.99 15.47
C ASP A 214 13.95 11.69 14.85
N SER A 215 13.35 11.25 13.74
CA SER A 215 13.79 10.08 12.98
C SER A 215 15.19 10.26 12.39
N CYS A 216 15.44 11.42 11.77
CA CYS A 216 16.75 11.75 11.24
C CYS A 216 17.82 11.78 12.33
N GLN A 217 17.52 12.42 13.46
CA GLN A 217 18.42 12.50 14.60
C GLN A 217 18.68 11.12 15.20
N CYS A 218 17.68 10.25 15.28
CA CYS A 218 17.85 8.87 15.74
C CYS A 218 18.86 8.11 14.86
N LEU A 219 18.73 8.21 13.53
CA LEU A 219 19.65 7.57 12.59
C LEU A 219 21.06 8.17 12.71
N LYS A 220 21.17 9.49 12.85
CA LYS A 220 22.44 10.18 13.07
C LYS A 220 23.13 9.74 14.37
N ASP A 221 22.38 9.59 15.47
CA ASP A 221 22.88 9.09 16.76
C ASP A 221 23.24 7.60 16.70
N ALA A 222 22.68 6.87 15.74
CA ALA A 222 23.07 5.50 15.40
C ALA A 222 24.36 5.43 14.58
N GLY A 223 24.94 6.57 14.19
CA GLY A 223 26.20 6.67 13.46
C GLY A 223 26.05 6.88 11.95
N VAL A 224 24.82 6.99 11.44
CA VAL A 224 24.56 7.23 10.02
C VAL A 224 25.00 8.65 9.66
N ASP A 225 25.89 8.76 8.68
CA ASP A 225 26.32 10.06 8.15
C ASP A 225 25.22 10.64 7.26
N MET A 226 24.43 11.55 7.83
CA MET A 226 23.38 12.27 7.12
C MET A 226 23.18 13.67 7.70
N GLN A 227 22.72 14.57 6.84
CA GLN A 227 22.25 15.89 7.27
C GLN A 227 20.82 15.77 7.76
N CYS A 228 20.47 16.46 8.83
CA CYS A 228 19.08 16.54 9.31
C CYS A 228 18.59 17.97 9.12
N PRO A 229 17.31 18.17 8.76
CA PRO A 229 16.78 19.52 8.68
C PRO A 229 16.81 20.17 10.07
N ASN A 230 17.14 21.46 10.09
CA ASN A 230 17.15 22.28 11.30
C ASN A 230 15.75 22.50 11.85
#